data_AF-A0A351EZQ1-F1
#
_entry.id   AF-A0A351EZQ1-F1
#
_cell.length_a   1.000
_cell.length_b   1.000
_cell.length_c   1.000
_cell.angle_alpha   90.00
_cell.angle_beta   90.00
_cell.angle_gamma   90.00
#
_symmetry.space_group_name_H-M   'P 1'
#
loop_
_entity.id
_entity.type
_entity.pdbx_description
1 polymer ?
#
loop_
_entity_poly.entity_id
_entity_poly.type
_entity_poly.pdbx_seq_one_letter_code
_entity_poly.pdbx_strand_id
1 'polypeptide(L)'
;FFTPVVDDAYDFGAIAAANALSDIYAMGAVPLFAQNIVAFPQYTLPMSVLEDILKGAADKVAEAGISILGGHTIEDNEPKFGLVVTGLVHPVKLLKNIGAKPG
;
A
#
# COMPACT_ATOMS: atom_id res chain seq x y z
N PHE A 1 -4.07 -5.57 0.89
CA PHE A 1 -5.02 -4.98 1.85
C PHE A 1 -5.24 -6.00 2.95
N PHE A 2 -4.85 -5.67 4.18
CA PHE A 2 -4.79 -6.62 5.29
C PHE A 2 -5.08 -5.93 6.63
N THR A 3 -5.29 -6.71 7.68
CA THR A 3 -5.55 -6.25 9.05
C THR A 3 -4.28 -5.70 9.73
N PRO A 4 -4.37 -4.94 10.83
CA PRO A 4 -3.19 -4.41 11.51
C PRO A 4 -2.19 -5.50 11.89
N VAL A 5 -0.92 -5.25 11.59
CA VAL A 5 0.22 -6.12 11.95
C VAL A 5 1.04 -5.57 13.10
N VAL A 6 0.75 -4.33 13.49
CA VAL A 6 1.34 -3.58 14.61
C VAL A 6 0.25 -2.69 15.22
N ASP A 7 0.45 -2.29 16.48
CA ASP A 7 -0.51 -1.46 17.22
C ASP A 7 -0.45 0.03 16.83
N ASP A 8 0.73 0.51 16.40
CA ASP A 8 0.90 1.90 15.99
C ASP A 8 0.26 2.13 14.61
N ALA A 9 -0.69 3.07 14.56
CA ALA A 9 -1.51 3.33 13.39
C ALA A 9 -0.69 3.88 12.20
N TYR A 10 0.26 4.77 12.48
CA TYR A 10 1.13 5.35 11.48
C TYR A 10 2.03 4.28 10.87
N ASP A 11 2.69 3.48 11.71
CA ASP A 11 3.55 2.38 11.26
C ASP A 11 2.76 1.34 10.47
N PHE A 12 1.54 1.01 10.89
CA PHE A 12 0.67 0.11 10.12
C PHE A 12 0.42 0.65 8.71
N GLY A 13 0.08 1.93 8.57
CA GLY A 13 -0.10 2.60 7.29
C GLY A 13 1.16 2.54 6.42
N ALA A 14 2.32 2.86 7.00
CA ALA A 14 3.61 2.82 6.32
C ALA A 14 3.99 1.39 5.86
N ILE A 15 3.78 0.38 6.71
CA ILE A 15 4.04 -1.03 6.39
C ILE A 15 3.11 -1.51 5.26
N ALA A 16 1.83 -1.17 5.32
CA ALA A 16 0.86 -1.53 4.28
C ALA A 16 1.20 -0.90 2.92
N ALA A 17 1.65 0.36 2.92
CA ALA A 17 2.12 1.04 1.72
C ALA A 17 3.39 0.40 1.15
N ALA A 18 4.39 0.12 2.01
CA ALA A 18 5.63 -0.54 1.60
C ALA A 18 5.35 -1.94 0.99
N ASN A 19 4.47 -2.72 1.62
CA ASN A 19 4.05 -4.02 1.11
C ASN A 19 3.39 -3.90 -0.27
N ALA A 20 2.46 -2.94 -0.46
CA ALA A 20 1.79 -2.76 -1.73
C ALA A 20 2.73 -2.28 -2.86
N LEU A 21 3.72 -1.45 -2.54
CA LEU A 21 4.76 -1.01 -3.47
C LEU A 21 5.72 -2.15 -3.85
N SER A 22 5.96 -3.10 -2.94
CA SER A 22 6.94 -4.17 -3.12
C SER A 22 6.71 -4.99 -4.40
N ASP A 23 5.46 -5.27 -4.76
CA ASP A 23 5.14 -6.04 -5.98
C ASP A 23 5.54 -5.29 -7.26
N ILE A 24 5.46 -3.96 -7.28
CA ILE A 24 5.93 -3.15 -8.41
C ILE A 24 7.44 -3.30 -8.56
N TYR A 25 8.17 -3.18 -7.47
CA TYR A 25 9.63 -3.33 -7.48
C TYR A 25 10.06 -4.76 -7.83
N ALA A 26 9.37 -5.78 -7.32
CA ALA A 26 9.66 -7.19 -7.60
C ALA A 26 9.53 -7.54 -9.10
N MET A 27 8.61 -6.88 -9.81
CA MET A 27 8.43 -7.04 -11.25
C MET A 27 9.42 -6.22 -12.10
N GLY A 28 10.33 -5.47 -11.47
CA GLY A 28 11.27 -4.56 -12.13
C GLY A 28 10.61 -3.32 -12.72
N ALA A 29 9.41 -2.97 -12.24
CA ALA A 29 8.66 -1.81 -12.68
C ALA A 29 8.99 -0.56 -11.86
N VAL A 30 8.72 0.60 -12.45
CA VAL A 30 8.81 1.90 -11.77
C VAL A 30 7.39 2.31 -11.36
N PRO A 31 7.13 2.62 -10.08
CA PRO A 31 5.81 3.06 -9.64
C PRO A 31 5.44 4.43 -10.24
N LEU A 32 4.16 4.66 -10.50
CA LEU A 32 3.63 5.91 -11.05
C LEU A 32 2.72 6.65 -10.07
N PHE A 33 1.78 5.94 -9.46
CA PHE A 33 0.84 6.47 -8.46
C PHE A 33 0.18 5.34 -7.69
N ALA A 34 -0.47 5.69 -6.57
CA ALA A 34 -1.24 4.76 -5.76
C ALA A 34 -2.66 5.30 -5.46
N GLN A 35 -3.55 4.42 -4.99
CA GLN A 35 -4.89 4.76 -4.49
C GLN A 35 -5.17 3.97 -3.20
N ASN A 36 -5.80 4.62 -2.23
CA ASN A 36 -6.16 4.00 -0.95
C ASN A 36 -7.31 2.98 -1.12
N ILE A 37 -7.19 1.85 -0.43
CA ILE A 37 -8.30 0.95 -0.11
C ILE A 37 -8.41 0.90 1.41
N VAL A 38 -9.53 1.37 1.94
CA VAL A 38 -9.77 1.47 3.37
C VAL A 38 -11.05 0.72 3.72
N ALA A 39 -10.98 -0.14 4.73
CA ALA A 39 -12.16 -0.53 5.50
C ALA A 39 -11.89 -0.20 6.96
N PHE A 40 -12.78 0.57 7.59
CA PHE A 40 -12.52 1.13 8.91
C PHE A 40 -13.80 1.14 9.76
N PRO A 41 -13.74 0.75 11.04
CA PRO A 41 -14.91 0.74 11.92
C PRO A 41 -15.14 2.13 12.53
N GLN A 42 -15.74 3.05 11.78
CA GLN A 42 -15.87 4.45 12.20
C GLN A 42 -16.71 4.63 13.48
N TYR A 43 -17.55 3.65 13.82
CA TYR A 43 -18.40 3.69 15.01
C TYR A 43 -17.70 3.18 16.28
N THR A 44 -16.58 2.48 16.17
CA THR A 44 -15.86 1.91 17.34
C THR A 44 -14.42 2.39 17.46
N LEU A 45 -13.82 2.92 16.40
CA LEU A 45 -12.51 3.55 16.44
C LEU A 45 -12.57 5.04 16.09
N PRO A 46 -11.77 5.88 16.77
CA PRO A 46 -11.72 7.31 16.47
C PRO A 46 -11.08 7.55 15.09
N MET A 47 -11.61 8.54 14.36
CA MET A 47 -11.12 8.90 13.03
C MET A 47 -9.64 9.31 13.01
N SER A 48 -9.09 9.76 14.13
CA SER A 48 -7.65 10.06 14.26
C SER A 48 -6.77 8.85 13.99
N VAL A 49 -7.23 7.63 14.30
CA VAL A 49 -6.49 6.40 13.97
C VAL A 49 -6.42 6.22 12.45
N LEU A 50 -7.51 6.50 11.74
CA LEU A 50 -7.49 6.46 10.27
C LEU A 50 -6.60 7.56 9.71
N GLU A 51 -6.64 8.77 10.27
CA GLU A 51 -5.74 9.87 9.87
C GLU A 51 -4.26 9.47 9.99
N ASP A 52 -3.86 8.82 11.08
CA ASP A 52 -2.50 8.33 11.29
C ASP A 52 -2.11 7.23 10.29
N ILE A 53 -3.00 6.26 10.02
CA ILE A 53 -2.79 5.23 8.98
C ILE A 53 -2.55 5.88 7.62
N LEU A 54 -3.42 6.83 7.24
CA LEU A 54 -3.32 7.50 5.95
C LEU A 54 -2.04 8.34 5.86
N LYS A 55 -1.61 8.97 6.95
CA LYS A 55 -0.37 9.74 7.03
C LYS A 55 0.86 8.85 6.85
N GLY A 56 0.96 7.74 7.59
CA GLY A 56 2.08 6.80 7.45
C GLY A 56 2.18 6.21 6.05
N ALA A 57 1.02 5.89 5.46
CA ALA A 57 0.96 5.45 4.06
C ALA A 57 1.43 6.55 3.09
N ALA A 58 0.95 7.78 3.25
CA ALA A 58 1.31 8.91 2.40
C ALA A 58 2.82 9.21 2.46
N ASP A 59 3.41 9.22 3.65
CA ASP A 59 4.85 9.47 3.83
C ASP A 59 5.69 8.36 3.18
N LYS A 60 5.28 7.09 3.31
CA LYS A 60 5.96 5.97 2.64
C LYS A 60 5.81 6.00 1.12
N VAL A 61 4.65 6.41 0.60
CA VAL A 61 4.42 6.57 -0.84
C VAL A 61 5.23 7.75 -1.40
N ALA A 62 5.34 8.84 -0.63
CA ALA A 62 6.18 9.98 -0.98
C ALA A 62 7.67 9.61 -1.00
N GLU A 63 8.14 8.75 -0.09
CA GLU A 63 9.49 8.18 -0.12
C GLU A 63 9.77 7.41 -1.42
N ALA A 64 8.75 6.75 -1.98
CA ALA A 64 8.83 6.10 -3.30
C ALA A 64 8.72 7.06 -4.50
N GLY A 65 8.61 8.37 -4.26
CA GLY A 65 8.59 9.40 -5.30
C GLY A 65 7.28 9.51 -6.08
N ILE A 66 6.17 8.95 -5.57
CA ILE A 66 4.86 9.00 -6.23
C ILE A 66 3.80 9.63 -5.31
N SER A 67 2.61 9.88 -5.85
CA SER A 67 1.47 10.42 -5.10
C SER A 67 0.34 9.41 -4.94
N ILE A 68 -0.46 9.59 -3.89
CA ILE A 68 -1.76 8.92 -3.73
C ILE A 68 -2.84 9.78 -4.41
N LEU A 69 -3.55 9.22 -5.38
CA LEU A 69 -4.57 9.92 -6.18
C LEU A 69 -5.99 9.61 -5.68
N GLY A 70 -6.21 9.73 -4.37
CA GLY A 70 -7.48 9.40 -3.72
C GLY A 70 -7.60 7.93 -3.36
N GLY A 71 -8.82 7.39 -3.45
CA GLY A 71 -9.11 6.00 -3.08
C GLY A 71 -10.57 5.78 -2.72
N HIS A 72 -10.83 4.68 -2.04
CA HIS A 72 -12.18 4.33 -1.58
C HIS A 72 -12.15 3.83 -0.13
N THR A 73 -13.20 4.20 0.61
CA THR A 73 -13.40 3.84 2.01
C THR A 73 -14.76 3.19 2.18
N ILE A 74 -14.79 2.07 2.90
CA ILE A 74 -16.02 1.40 3.33
C ILE A 74 -16.06 1.25 4.86
N GLU A 75 -17.25 1.07 5.39
CA GLU A 75 -17.44 0.66 6.79
C GLU A 75 -17.19 -0.85 6.93
N ASP A 76 -16.48 -1.25 7.98
CA ASP A 76 -16.24 -2.66 8.33
C ASP A 76 -15.91 -2.74 9.83
N ASN A 77 -16.29 -3.84 10.48
CA ASN A 77 -16.05 -4.07 11.91
C ASN A 77 -14.55 -4.18 12.26
N GLU A 78 -13.70 -4.55 11.30
CA GLU A 78 -12.26 -4.65 11.50
C GLU A 78 -11.49 -3.71 10.57
N PRO A 79 -10.53 -2.93 11.09
CA PRO A 79 -9.70 -2.07 10.28
C PRO A 79 -8.88 -2.92 9.31
N LYS A 80 -8.86 -2.51 8.05
CA LYS A 80 -8.05 -3.10 7.01
C LYS A 80 -7.59 -1.98 6.10
N PHE A 81 -6.34 -2.05 5.68
CA PHE A 81 -5.75 -0.99 4.86
C PHE A 81 -4.79 -1.57 3.82
N GLY A 82 -4.62 -0.83 2.72
CA GLY A 82 -3.69 -1.14 1.65
C GLY A 82 -3.85 -0.18 0.48
N LEU A 83 -3.02 -0.39 -0.55
CA LEU A 83 -3.01 0.43 -1.74
C LEU A 83 -3.23 -0.41 -3.00
N VAL A 84 -3.87 0.19 -4.00
CA VAL A 84 -3.64 -0.17 -5.40
C VAL A 84 -2.46 0.64 -5.89
N VAL A 85 -1.44 0.00 -6.42
CA VAL A 85 -0.27 0.69 -7.00
C VAL A 85 -0.21 0.42 -8.49
N THR A 86 -0.04 1.47 -9.28
CA THR A 86 0.19 1.36 -10.73
C THR A 86 1.64 1.64 -11.03
N GLY A 87 2.29 0.76 -11.79
CA GLY A 87 3.67 0.92 -12.24
C GLY A 87 3.83 0.67 -13.74
N LEU A 88 4.98 1.06 -14.28
CA LEU A 88 5.35 0.94 -15.69
C LEU A 88 6.65 0.16 -15.85
N VAL A 89 6.67 -0.74 -16.83
CA VAL A 89 7.86 -1.51 -17.19
C VAL A 89 7.84 -1.83 -18.67
N HIS A 90 9.00 -1.80 -19.31
CA HIS A 90 9.13 -2.27 -20.69
C HIS A 90 8.91 -3.80 -20.73
N PRO A 91 8.10 -4.36 -21.64
CA PRO A 91 7.73 -5.79 -21.61
C PRO A 91 8.92 -6.76 -21.59
N VAL A 92 10.01 -6.39 -22.27
CA VAL A 92 11.25 -7.19 -22.33
C VAL A 92 12.06 -7.15 -21.02
N LYS A 93 11.85 -6.14 -20.17
CA LYS A 93 12.52 -5.97 -18.87
C LYS A 93 11.70 -6.49 -17.69
N LEU A 94 10.48 -6.99 -17.95
CA LEU A 94 9.59 -7.51 -16.92
C LEU A 94 10.24 -8.71 -16.22
N LEU A 95 10.50 -8.57 -14.92
CA LEU A 95 10.97 -9.67 -14.10
C LEU A 95 9.78 -10.55 -13.73
N LYS A 96 9.97 -11.86 -13.81
CA LYS A 96 8.95 -12.84 -13.44
C LYS A 96 9.54 -13.75 -12.38
N ASN A 97 8.68 -14.24 -11.48
CA ASN A 97 9.03 -15.26 -10.49
C ASN A 97 9.19 -16.67 -11.11
N ILE A 98 9.30 -16.77 -12.44
CA ILE A 98 9.48 -18.00 -13.21
C ILE A 98 10.66 -17.84 -14.16
N GLY A 99 11.30 -18.96 -14.53
CA GLY A 99 12.41 -18.97 -15.49
C GLY A 99 13.80 -18.86 -14.87
N ALA A 100 13.92 -18.94 -13.55
CA ALA A 100 15.19 -19.20 -12.88
C ALA A 100 15.79 -20.54 -13.36
N LYS A 101 17.12 -20.62 -13.43
CA LYS A 101 17.86 -21.83 -13.81
C LYS A 101 18.74 -22.25 -12.63
N PRO A 102 19.10 -23.55 -12.51
CA PRO A 102 20.09 -23.97 -11.52
C PRO A 102 21.45 -23.31 -11.76
N GLY A 103 22.11 -22.92 -10.67
CA GLY A 103 23.37 -22.15 -10.69
C GLY A 103 23.16 -20.68 -10.97
#